data_AF-A0A1I8CFF6-F1
#
_entry.id   AF-A0A1I8CFF6-F1
#
_cell.length_a   1.000
_cell.length_b   1.000
_cell.length_c   1.000
_cell.angle_alpha   90.00
_cell.angle_beta   90.00
_cell.angle_gamma   90.00
#
_symmetry.space_group_name_H-M   'P 1'
#
loop_
_entity.id
_entity.type
_entity.pdbx_description
1 polymer ?
#
loop_
_entity_poly.entity_id
_entity_poly.type
_entity_poly.pdbx_seq_one_letter_code
_entity_poly.pdbx_strand_id
1 'polypeptide(L)'
;MLELLLADASFFPTDNEASSTTAEKWDCITRSWETRSYVKKVDCVIIDEIHLLGVERGAVLEAIITRLKIINEKRVDQNNKAISPCRIVGLSTALANAGDVAEWLGVRDGGLFNFRPSVRPVPITCHIAGFPGIHYCPRMALMNKPAFNSIKTYSPKKPVLIFVASRRQTRITAQSFIPLLSMEDDVTQWNNMNSEELDLLLDTVQDEFLRMTLPFGIGMHHAGLTRYERALVERLFVEKKIQVLVTTATLAWGINCPAHLVIVKGTEYFDGKKGRYVDFPVTDVMQMIGRAGRPQFDTSAVAVIYCQDIKKNFYKNFLHQPFPVESSFLDFMPNHINAEICAGIVKNKQEVIDYLSKTYFYRRLFNNPSYYGIEETSGHGLVKYLIEKVDDACQQLLDSGCIQFTDFNKTSIKPTAFGKLSSKFYLQHTSIRHMIASITSKNTVEELLQIFADIPEFAEIPVRHNEDIINEELSKQLPLKVKEGATFDSSHTKVFLMYQAHFGHIKLPVDYKTDLKSCLDACARIVQAMYEYCVITAYTETAANMLTLQQMILEGKWHNDTHVKQKKVGKRKNNMPK
;
A
#
# COMPACT_ATOMS: atom_id res chain seq x y z
N MET A 1 -13.33 2.62 -17.39
CA MET A 1 -12.46 3.56 -16.63
C MET A 1 -13.14 4.89 -16.33
N LEU A 2 -14.01 5.45 -17.20
CA LEU A 2 -14.98 6.46 -16.75
C LEU A 2 -15.90 5.92 -15.63
N GLU A 3 -16.20 4.62 -15.64
CA GLU A 3 -16.83 3.91 -14.50
C GLU A 3 -15.98 3.89 -13.21
N LEU A 4 -14.66 4.09 -13.27
CA LEU A 4 -13.80 4.14 -12.06
C LEU A 4 -13.91 5.49 -11.34
N LEU A 5 -14.28 6.57 -12.05
CA LEU A 5 -14.67 7.85 -11.45
C LEU A 5 -16.12 7.84 -10.95
N LEU A 6 -17.00 7.03 -11.56
CA LEU A 6 -18.39 6.82 -11.14
C LEU A 6 -18.56 5.70 -10.11
N ALA A 7 -17.50 4.98 -9.74
CA ALA A 7 -17.54 3.90 -8.75
C ALA A 7 -17.95 4.38 -7.34
N ASP A 8 -17.98 5.70 -7.12
CA ASP A 8 -18.55 6.33 -5.93
C ASP A 8 -20.05 6.01 -5.74
N ALA A 9 -20.78 5.74 -6.83
CA ALA A 9 -22.22 5.41 -6.78
C ALA A 9 -22.51 3.90 -6.80
N SER A 10 -21.58 3.05 -7.26
CA SER A 10 -21.79 1.60 -7.36
C SER A 10 -21.22 0.79 -6.20
N PHE A 11 -20.51 1.44 -5.26
CA PHE A 11 -19.86 0.72 -4.15
C PHE A 11 -20.86 0.28 -3.06
N PHE A 12 -21.95 1.02 -2.89
CA PHE A 12 -23.08 0.64 -2.04
C PHE A 12 -24.33 0.53 -2.91
N PRO A 13 -24.61 -0.65 -3.50
CA PRO A 13 -25.98 -0.99 -3.87
C PRO A 13 -26.86 -0.73 -2.66
N THR A 14 -28.01 -0.10 -2.84
CA THR A 14 -28.96 0.22 -1.77
C THR A 14 -29.44 -1.00 -0.97
N ASP A 15 -29.07 -2.21 -1.42
CA ASP A 15 -29.52 -3.51 -0.91
C ASP A 15 -28.40 -4.34 -0.24
N ASN A 16 -27.15 -3.83 -0.15
CA ASN A 16 -26.07 -4.59 0.50
C ASN A 16 -26.03 -4.35 2.02
N GLU A 17 -26.25 -5.41 2.81
CA GLU A 17 -26.17 -5.38 4.29
C GLU A 17 -24.72 -5.28 4.81
N ALA A 18 -23.72 -5.63 4.00
CA ALA A 18 -22.30 -5.55 4.35
C ALA A 18 -21.41 -5.19 3.13
N SER A 19 -20.33 -4.43 3.38
CA SER A 19 -19.35 -4.02 2.37
C SER A 19 -17.93 -4.02 2.94
N SER A 20 -16.93 -4.46 2.17
CA SER A 20 -15.51 -4.37 2.53
C SER A 20 -14.79 -3.34 1.67
N THR A 21 -14.04 -2.42 2.29
CA THR A 21 -13.30 -1.35 1.59
C THR A 21 -11.92 -1.15 2.20
N THR A 22 -11.00 -0.53 1.45
CA THR A 22 -9.74 -0.03 2.01
C THR A 22 -9.97 1.29 2.75
N ALA A 23 -9.03 1.65 3.63
CA ALA A 23 -9.06 2.91 4.37
C ALA A 23 -9.15 4.12 3.42
N GLU A 24 -8.30 4.19 2.40
CA GLU A 24 -8.22 5.34 1.48
C GLU A 24 -9.53 5.54 0.70
N LYS A 25 -10.16 4.45 0.25
CA LYS A 25 -11.47 4.51 -0.42
C LYS A 25 -12.55 5.02 0.54
N TRP A 26 -12.55 4.55 1.78
CA TRP A 26 -13.52 4.99 2.79
C TRP A 26 -13.29 6.43 3.25
N ASP A 27 -12.03 6.88 3.37
CA ASP A 27 -11.72 8.29 3.65
C ASP A 27 -12.27 9.19 2.54
N CYS A 28 -12.02 8.84 1.28
CA CYS A 28 -12.55 9.58 0.12
C CYS A 28 -14.08 9.71 0.17
N ILE A 29 -14.78 8.61 0.48
CA ILE A 29 -16.24 8.59 0.60
C ILE A 29 -16.73 9.47 1.76
N THR A 30 -16.09 9.35 2.92
CA THR A 30 -16.55 10.02 4.16
C THR A 30 -16.21 11.51 4.21
N ARG A 31 -15.31 12.03 3.37
CA ARG A 31 -15.05 13.48 3.25
C ARG A 31 -16.30 14.30 2.89
N SER A 32 -17.24 13.69 2.15
CA SER A 32 -18.52 14.30 1.76
C SER A 32 -19.73 13.66 2.47
N TRP A 33 -19.55 13.22 3.72
CA TRP A 33 -20.60 12.52 4.47
C TRP A 33 -21.90 13.34 4.64
N GLU A 34 -21.82 14.68 4.66
CA GLU A 34 -23.00 15.53 4.81
C GLU A 34 -23.99 15.38 3.65
N THR A 35 -23.48 15.21 2.43
CA THR A 35 -24.27 15.05 1.21
C THR A 35 -24.58 13.58 0.90
N ARG A 36 -23.78 12.64 1.42
CA ARG A 36 -23.91 11.20 1.18
C ARG A 36 -24.79 10.53 2.24
N SER A 37 -26.07 10.36 1.94
CA SER A 37 -27.06 9.78 2.86
C SER A 37 -26.72 8.36 3.33
N TYR A 38 -26.07 7.54 2.49
CA TYR A 38 -25.69 6.17 2.85
C TYR A 38 -24.60 6.11 3.93
N VAL A 39 -23.69 7.09 4.00
CA VAL A 39 -22.69 7.17 5.08
C VAL A 39 -23.38 7.35 6.43
N LYS A 40 -24.45 8.15 6.46
CA LYS A 40 -25.27 8.38 7.65
C LYS A 40 -26.17 7.20 8.03
N LYS A 41 -26.25 6.16 7.19
CA LYS A 41 -27.01 4.92 7.45
C LYS A 41 -26.13 3.78 7.98
N VAL A 42 -24.81 3.96 8.04
CA VAL A 42 -23.92 2.92 8.55
C VAL A 42 -24.07 2.82 10.06
N ASP A 43 -24.43 1.63 10.54
CA ASP A 43 -24.65 1.37 11.97
C ASP A 43 -23.46 0.68 12.65
N CYS A 44 -22.58 0.04 11.87
CA CYS A 44 -21.38 -0.62 12.37
C CYS A 44 -20.21 -0.44 11.40
N VAL A 45 -19.04 -0.08 11.93
CA VAL A 45 -17.76 -0.05 11.22
C VAL A 45 -16.80 -0.98 11.94
N ILE A 46 -16.32 -1.99 11.23
CA ILE A 46 -15.26 -2.90 11.70
C ILE A 46 -13.95 -2.44 11.09
N ILE A 47 -12.98 -2.14 11.93
CA ILE A 47 -11.64 -1.70 11.54
C ILE A 47 -10.71 -2.84 11.87
N ASP A 48 -10.39 -3.62 10.85
CA ASP A 48 -9.44 -4.71 10.98
C ASP A 48 -8.01 -4.17 11.04
N GLU A 49 -7.16 -4.82 11.83
CA GLU A 49 -5.73 -4.52 11.94
C GLU A 49 -5.41 -3.07 12.33
N ILE A 50 -6.13 -2.53 13.33
CA ILE A 50 -6.00 -1.14 13.80
C ILE A 50 -4.57 -0.79 14.27
N HIS A 51 -3.75 -1.78 14.59
CA HIS A 51 -2.33 -1.58 14.91
C HIS A 51 -1.52 -0.99 13.75
N LEU A 52 -2.08 -0.97 12.54
CA LEU A 52 -1.54 -0.24 11.39
C LEU A 52 -1.57 1.30 11.54
N LEU A 53 -2.11 1.83 12.63
CA LEU A 53 -1.95 3.26 12.99
C LEU A 53 -0.48 3.71 13.05
N GLY A 54 0.43 2.80 13.40
CA GLY A 54 1.87 3.08 13.51
C GLY A 54 2.68 2.94 12.22
N VAL A 55 2.03 2.75 11.07
CA VAL A 55 2.69 2.82 9.76
C VAL A 55 2.22 4.05 8.99
N GLU A 56 2.89 4.37 7.88
CA GLU A 56 2.62 5.56 7.07
C GLU A 56 1.14 5.74 6.68
N ARG A 57 0.44 4.64 6.35
CA ARG A 57 -1.00 4.65 6.02
C ARG A 57 -1.92 4.81 7.23
N GLY A 58 -1.39 4.71 8.44
CA GLY A 58 -2.11 4.84 9.71
C GLY A 58 -2.76 6.19 9.91
N ALA A 59 -2.18 7.26 9.35
CA ALA A 59 -2.77 8.61 9.39
C ALA A 59 -4.17 8.66 8.76
N VAL A 60 -4.39 7.89 7.69
CA VAL A 60 -5.69 7.78 7.02
C VAL A 60 -6.71 7.07 7.92
N LEU A 61 -6.32 5.96 8.56
CA LEU A 61 -7.18 5.26 9.52
C LEU A 61 -7.55 6.17 10.70
N GLU A 62 -6.58 6.93 11.21
CA GLU A 62 -6.78 7.89 12.29
C GLU A 62 -7.77 8.99 11.91
N ALA A 63 -7.64 9.56 10.71
CA ALA A 63 -8.55 10.57 10.19
C ALA A 63 -9.99 10.04 10.03
N ILE A 64 -10.14 8.83 9.48
CA ILE A 64 -11.45 8.16 9.34
C ILE A 64 -12.12 7.98 10.70
N ILE A 65 -11.41 7.41 11.67
CA ILE A 65 -11.95 7.14 13.00
C ILE A 65 -12.34 8.44 13.69
N THR A 66 -11.48 9.45 13.60
CA THR A 66 -11.75 10.78 14.17
C THR A 66 -13.01 11.39 13.54
N ARG A 67 -13.16 11.29 12.21
CA ARG A 67 -14.34 11.76 11.50
C ARG A 67 -15.59 10.98 11.88
N LEU A 68 -15.53 9.66 11.99
CA LEU A 68 -16.65 8.83 12.44
C LEU A 68 -17.13 9.22 13.85
N LYS A 69 -16.20 9.54 14.76
CA LYS A 69 -16.54 10.06 16.09
C LYS A 69 -17.27 11.40 16.00
N ILE A 70 -16.78 12.33 15.18
CA ILE A 70 -17.44 13.63 14.95
C ILE A 70 -18.82 13.45 14.32
N ILE A 71 -18.97 12.53 13.36
CA ILE A 71 -20.26 12.19 12.75
C ILE A 71 -21.21 11.64 13.81
N ASN A 72 -20.75 10.73 14.68
CA ASN A 72 -21.54 10.17 15.77
C ASN A 72 -22.01 11.24 16.76
N GLU A 73 -21.18 12.24 17.07
CA GLU A 73 -21.56 13.40 17.91
C GLU A 73 -22.66 14.26 17.25
N LYS A 74 -22.64 14.37 15.91
CA LYS A 74 -23.57 15.22 15.13
C LYS A 74 -24.79 14.47 14.59
N ARG A 75 -24.91 13.14 14.78
CA ARG A 75 -25.95 12.30 14.15
C ARG A 75 -27.30 12.52 14.84
N VAL A 76 -28.21 13.17 14.12
CA VAL A 76 -29.60 13.43 14.54
C VAL A 76 -30.62 12.87 13.53
N ASP A 77 -31.80 12.50 14.00
CA ASP A 77 -32.91 12.01 13.19
C ASP A 77 -33.66 13.15 12.49
N GLN A 78 -34.65 12.79 11.67
CA GLN A 78 -35.48 13.77 10.94
C GLN A 78 -36.25 14.72 11.87
N ASN A 79 -36.41 14.36 13.15
CA ASN A 79 -37.05 15.15 14.20
C ASN A 79 -36.03 15.82 15.14
N ASN A 80 -34.76 15.90 14.73
CA ASN A 80 -33.65 16.48 15.47
C ASN A 80 -33.33 15.80 16.83
N LYS A 81 -33.67 14.53 16.98
CA LYS A 81 -33.30 13.70 18.14
C LYS A 81 -32.01 12.93 17.85
N ALA A 82 -31.18 12.75 18.87
CA ALA A 82 -29.95 11.97 18.75
C ALA A 82 -30.26 10.53 18.29
N ILE A 83 -29.60 10.07 17.22
CA ILE A 83 -29.65 8.66 16.77
C ILE A 83 -28.61 7.86 17.55
N SER A 84 -28.82 6.55 17.70
CA SER A 84 -27.78 5.64 18.18
C SER A 84 -26.48 5.81 17.37
N PRO A 85 -25.32 5.99 18.03
CA PRO A 85 -24.05 6.18 17.33
C PRO A 85 -23.70 4.92 16.54
N CYS A 86 -23.00 5.12 15.42
CA CYS A 86 -22.38 4.01 14.70
C CYS A 86 -21.42 3.27 15.63
N ARG A 87 -21.58 1.96 15.76
CA ARG A 87 -20.68 1.09 16.53
C ARG A 87 -19.34 1.00 15.82
N ILE A 88 -18.25 1.24 16.54
CA ILE A 88 -16.89 1.03 16.03
C ILE A 88 -16.32 -0.21 16.70
N VAL A 89 -15.84 -1.16 15.91
CA VAL A 89 -15.19 -2.39 16.39
C VAL A 89 -13.77 -2.40 15.84
N GLY A 90 -12.77 -2.20 16.69
CA GLY A 90 -11.36 -2.33 16.33
C GLY A 90 -10.87 -3.76 16.56
N LEU A 91 -10.30 -4.39 15.54
CA LEU A 91 -9.58 -5.65 15.66
C LEU A 91 -8.09 -5.37 15.53
N SER A 92 -7.28 -6.05 16.32
CA SER A 92 -5.85 -5.76 16.43
C SER A 92 -5.07 -7.01 16.83
N THR A 93 -3.80 -7.03 16.47
CA THR A 93 -2.81 -7.80 17.22
C THR A 93 -2.62 -7.23 18.63
N ALA A 94 -2.00 -8.00 19.53
CA ALA A 94 -1.74 -7.57 20.90
C ALA A 94 -0.92 -6.28 20.94
N LEU A 95 -1.41 -5.27 21.68
CA LEU A 95 -0.78 -3.95 21.78
C LEU A 95 -0.26 -3.66 23.18
N ALA A 96 0.87 -2.94 23.28
CA ALA A 96 1.40 -2.51 24.58
C ALA A 96 0.53 -1.41 25.20
N ASN A 97 0.11 -0.45 24.37
CA ASN A 97 -0.71 0.70 24.73
C ASN A 97 -2.16 0.54 24.25
N ALA A 98 -2.73 -0.66 24.39
CA ALA A 98 -4.13 -0.93 24.03
C ALA A 98 -5.13 -0.02 24.76
N GLY A 99 -4.79 0.41 25.98
CA GLY A 99 -5.59 1.36 26.76
C GLY A 99 -5.78 2.69 26.03
N ASP A 100 -4.70 3.27 25.50
CA ASP A 100 -4.75 4.55 24.78
C ASP A 100 -5.59 4.45 23.51
N VAL A 101 -5.46 3.34 22.76
CA VAL A 101 -6.27 3.07 21.56
C VAL A 101 -7.74 2.93 21.95
N ALA A 102 -8.04 2.17 23.01
CA ALA A 102 -9.41 1.97 23.49
C ALA A 102 -10.06 3.27 23.95
N GLU A 103 -9.34 4.09 24.72
CA GLU A 103 -9.82 5.38 25.20
C GLU A 103 -10.00 6.37 24.06
N TRP A 104 -9.12 6.35 23.06
CA TRP A 104 -9.30 7.15 21.84
C TRP A 104 -10.51 6.71 21.02
N LEU A 105 -10.75 5.42 20.86
CA LEU A 105 -11.92 4.87 20.19
C LEU A 105 -13.23 5.12 20.97
N GLY A 106 -13.15 5.48 22.25
CA GLY A 106 -14.32 5.61 23.13
C GLY A 106 -14.89 4.25 23.56
N VAL A 107 -14.03 3.23 23.67
CA VAL A 107 -14.40 1.91 24.19
C VAL A 107 -14.76 2.05 25.66
N ARG A 108 -16.00 1.63 26.01
CA ARG A 108 -16.50 1.64 27.39
C ARG A 108 -15.84 0.55 28.23
N ASP A 109 -15.95 0.69 29.55
CA ASP A 109 -15.48 -0.31 30.52
C ASP A 109 -16.01 -1.71 30.18
N GLY A 110 -15.10 -2.69 30.17
CA GLY A 110 -15.40 -4.07 29.77
C GLY A 110 -15.47 -4.33 28.26
N GLY A 111 -15.29 -3.31 27.41
CA GLY A 111 -15.23 -3.45 25.95
C GLY A 111 -13.83 -3.70 25.38
N LEU A 112 -12.78 -3.50 26.19
CA LEU A 112 -11.39 -3.72 25.77
C LEU A 112 -10.96 -5.16 26.07
N PHE A 113 -10.61 -5.88 25.01
CA PHE A 113 -10.02 -7.22 25.09
C PHE A 113 -8.61 -7.20 24.50
N ASN A 114 -7.58 -7.21 25.36
CA ASN A 114 -6.18 -7.26 24.94
C ASN A 114 -5.52 -8.55 25.44
N PHE A 115 -5.31 -9.50 24.54
CA PHE A 115 -4.77 -10.82 24.86
C PHE A 115 -3.26 -10.87 24.67
N ARG A 116 -2.57 -11.67 25.49
CA ARG A 116 -1.14 -11.94 25.26
C ARG A 116 -0.97 -12.72 23.94
N PRO A 117 0.14 -12.52 23.20
CA PRO A 117 0.43 -13.30 21.99
C PRO A 117 0.39 -14.82 22.17
N SER A 118 0.59 -15.30 23.41
CA SER A 118 0.54 -16.72 23.78
C SER A 118 -0.88 -17.34 23.76
N VAL A 119 -1.94 -16.53 23.71
CA VAL A 119 -3.35 -16.99 23.74
C VAL A 119 -3.80 -17.53 22.36
N ARG A 120 -2.91 -17.55 21.36
CA ARG A 120 -3.21 -18.09 20.03
C ARG A 120 -3.80 -19.51 20.11
N PRO A 121 -4.83 -19.82 19.31
CA PRO A 121 -5.43 -21.17 19.26
C PRO A 121 -4.41 -22.27 18.91
N VAL A 122 -3.43 -21.93 18.06
CA VAL A 122 -2.27 -22.78 17.75
C VAL A 122 -1.01 -22.08 18.29
N PRO A 123 -0.36 -22.63 19.33
CA PRO A 123 0.89 -22.09 19.87
C PRO A 123 2.00 -22.08 18.82
N ILE A 124 2.73 -20.96 18.73
CA ILE A 124 3.85 -20.79 17.80
C ILE A 124 5.16 -20.77 18.58
N THR A 125 6.09 -21.68 18.25
CA THR A 125 7.47 -21.64 18.72
C THR A 125 8.32 -20.84 17.74
N CYS A 126 8.91 -19.75 18.21
CA CYS A 126 9.72 -18.87 17.38
C CYS A 126 11.22 -19.11 17.60
N HIS A 127 11.97 -19.31 16.51
CA HIS A 127 13.42 -19.39 16.50
C HIS A 127 14.00 -18.21 15.73
N ILE A 128 15.01 -17.53 16.29
CA ILE A 128 15.69 -16.41 15.62
C ILE A 128 17.15 -16.78 15.39
N ALA A 129 17.58 -16.75 14.14
CA ALA A 129 18.98 -16.93 13.77
C ALA A 129 19.55 -15.64 13.17
N GLY A 130 20.66 -15.18 13.75
CA GLY A 130 21.43 -14.04 13.30
C GLY A 130 22.46 -14.48 12.27
N PHE A 131 22.61 -13.68 11.21
CA PHE A 131 23.59 -13.92 10.15
C PHE A 131 24.57 -12.74 10.04
N PRO A 132 25.89 -13.01 9.99
CA PRO A 132 26.90 -11.97 9.88
C PRO A 132 26.97 -11.37 8.47
N GLY A 133 27.70 -10.27 8.35
CA GLY A 133 27.92 -9.55 7.09
C GLY A 133 26.94 -8.40 6.88
N ILE A 134 27.42 -7.30 6.31
CA ILE A 134 26.64 -6.07 6.06
C ILE A 134 25.92 -6.14 4.70
N HIS A 135 26.55 -6.74 3.70
CA HIS A 135 26.00 -6.83 2.35
C HIS A 135 24.82 -7.81 2.26
N TYR A 136 23.71 -7.35 1.68
CA TYR A 136 22.46 -8.08 1.60
C TYR A 136 22.56 -9.39 0.79
N CYS A 137 23.06 -9.33 -0.45
CA CYS A 137 23.05 -10.49 -1.35
C CYS A 137 23.86 -11.70 -0.82
N PRO A 138 25.12 -11.54 -0.36
CA PRO A 138 25.85 -12.65 0.25
C PRO A 138 25.16 -13.21 1.49
N ARG A 139 24.60 -12.33 2.34
CA ARG A 139 23.86 -12.75 3.54
C ARG A 139 22.62 -13.57 3.19
N MET A 140 21.86 -13.20 2.17
CA MET A 140 20.71 -13.97 1.70
C MET A 140 21.09 -15.35 1.15
N ALA A 141 22.27 -15.48 0.52
CA ALA A 141 22.78 -16.76 0.05
C ALA A 141 23.19 -17.68 1.22
N LEU A 142 23.85 -17.13 2.25
CA LEU A 142 24.21 -17.87 3.47
C LEU A 142 23.00 -18.44 4.21
N MET A 143 21.84 -17.81 4.09
CA MET A 143 20.58 -18.26 4.69
C MET A 143 19.94 -19.48 3.99
N ASN A 144 20.34 -19.82 2.75
CA ASN A 144 19.70 -20.91 1.98
C ASN A 144 19.85 -22.28 2.66
N LYS A 145 21.09 -22.67 3.02
CA LYS A 145 21.34 -23.98 3.64
C LYS A 145 20.68 -24.11 5.03
N PRO A 146 20.73 -23.10 5.91
CA PRO A 146 19.97 -23.13 7.16
C PRO A 146 18.45 -23.18 6.96
N ALA A 147 17.89 -22.52 5.93
CA ALA A 147 16.47 -22.61 5.60
C ALA A 147 16.09 -24.05 5.28
N PHE A 148 16.86 -24.70 4.42
CA PHE A 148 16.67 -26.12 4.06
C PHE A 148 16.73 -27.03 5.29
N ASN A 149 17.75 -26.85 6.14
CA ASN A 149 17.88 -27.62 7.39
C ASN A 149 16.69 -27.38 8.33
N SER A 150 16.18 -26.15 8.42
CA SER A 150 15.02 -25.84 9.27
C SER A 150 13.75 -26.52 8.77
N ILE A 151 13.57 -26.66 7.46
CA ILE A 151 12.48 -27.44 6.87
C ILE A 151 12.56 -28.90 7.33
N LYS A 152 13.75 -29.51 7.22
CA LYS A 152 13.99 -30.89 7.67
C LYS A 152 13.72 -31.08 9.16
N THR A 153 14.20 -30.16 10.00
CA THR A 153 14.08 -30.27 11.46
C THR A 153 12.64 -30.05 11.93
N TYR A 154 11.98 -28.99 11.45
CA TYR A 154 10.72 -28.52 12.05
C TYR A 154 9.48 -28.90 11.25
N SER A 155 9.60 -29.24 9.97
CA SER A 155 8.45 -29.52 9.11
C SER A 155 8.76 -30.57 8.02
N PRO A 156 9.17 -31.79 8.39
CA PRO A 156 9.63 -32.79 7.42
C PRO A 156 8.54 -33.22 6.42
N LYS A 157 7.27 -33.25 6.84
CA LYS A 157 6.13 -33.66 5.98
C LYS A 157 4.97 -32.65 5.94
N LYS A 158 5.14 -31.49 6.56
CA LYS A 158 4.07 -30.50 6.69
C LYS A 158 4.37 -29.25 5.84
N PRO A 159 3.35 -28.49 5.41
CA PRO A 159 3.55 -27.33 4.55
C PRO A 159 4.44 -26.26 5.18
N VAL A 160 5.30 -25.67 4.34
CA VAL A 160 6.28 -24.64 4.69
C VAL A 160 6.06 -23.41 3.84
N LEU A 161 5.94 -22.25 4.49
CA LEU A 161 5.86 -20.96 3.82
C LEU A 161 7.14 -20.15 4.09
N ILE A 162 7.81 -19.69 3.03
CA ILE A 162 9.05 -18.92 3.14
C ILE A 162 8.82 -17.52 2.58
N PHE A 163 8.90 -16.51 3.43
CA PHE A 163 8.84 -15.11 3.05
C PHE A 163 10.21 -14.56 2.69
N VAL A 164 10.28 -13.85 1.56
CA VAL A 164 11.48 -13.15 1.07
C VAL A 164 11.11 -11.74 0.59
N ALA A 165 12.10 -10.86 0.48
CA ALA A 165 11.84 -9.45 0.21
C ALA A 165 11.52 -9.11 -1.25
N SER A 166 11.85 -9.97 -2.22
CA SER A 166 11.70 -9.65 -3.64
C SER A 166 11.37 -10.86 -4.51
N ARG A 167 10.80 -10.59 -5.70
CA ARG A 167 10.51 -11.59 -6.74
C ARG A 167 11.77 -12.31 -7.23
N ARG A 168 12.89 -11.58 -7.28
CA ARG A 168 14.19 -12.19 -7.60
C ARG A 168 14.60 -13.18 -6.51
N GLN A 169 14.38 -12.83 -5.25
CA GLN A 169 14.75 -13.69 -4.12
C GLN A 169 13.86 -14.93 -4.01
N THR A 170 12.60 -14.91 -4.48
CA THR A 170 11.77 -16.13 -4.50
C THR A 170 12.40 -17.17 -5.43
N ARG A 171 12.82 -16.76 -6.63
CA ARG A 171 13.47 -17.62 -7.63
C ARG A 171 14.80 -18.15 -7.13
N ILE A 172 15.69 -17.26 -6.67
CA ILE A 172 17.02 -17.66 -6.16
C ILE A 172 16.89 -18.64 -5.00
N THR A 173 15.97 -18.40 -4.06
CA THR A 173 15.78 -19.28 -2.91
C THR A 173 15.21 -20.63 -3.34
N ALA A 174 14.17 -20.65 -4.18
CA ALA A 174 13.57 -21.90 -4.67
C ALA A 174 14.58 -22.75 -5.43
N GLN A 175 15.34 -22.16 -6.35
CA GLN A 175 16.39 -22.87 -7.11
C GLN A 175 17.53 -23.35 -6.21
N SER A 176 17.88 -22.61 -5.15
CA SER A 176 18.96 -23.01 -4.24
C SER A 176 18.68 -24.30 -3.47
N PHE A 177 17.42 -24.72 -3.37
CA PHE A 177 17.05 -25.98 -2.72
C PHE A 177 17.20 -27.20 -3.63
N ILE A 178 17.17 -27.03 -4.95
CA ILE A 178 17.26 -28.15 -5.90
C ILE A 178 18.59 -28.92 -5.72
N PRO A 179 19.79 -28.28 -5.71
CA PRO A 179 21.04 -29.00 -5.47
C PRO A 179 21.13 -29.64 -4.08
N LEU A 180 20.43 -29.08 -3.09
CA LEU A 180 20.40 -29.64 -1.73
C LEU A 180 19.53 -30.89 -1.68
N LEU A 181 18.37 -30.89 -2.37
CA LEU A 181 17.52 -32.08 -2.53
C LEU A 181 18.23 -33.20 -3.29
N SER A 182 19.07 -32.86 -4.27
CA SER A 182 19.87 -33.86 -5.00
C SER A 182 20.90 -34.59 -4.13
N MET A 183 21.18 -34.09 -2.93
CA MET A 183 22.05 -34.76 -1.95
C MET A 183 21.27 -35.62 -0.94
N GLU A 184 19.94 -35.64 -1.03
CA GLU A 184 19.05 -36.43 -0.17
C GLU A 184 18.66 -37.74 -0.85
N ASP A 185 18.20 -38.72 -0.07
CA ASP A 185 17.77 -40.03 -0.58
C ASP A 185 16.55 -39.93 -1.51
N ASP A 186 15.63 -39.01 -1.20
CA ASP A 186 14.45 -38.71 -2.02
C ASP A 186 14.48 -37.24 -2.46
N VAL A 187 14.80 -37.05 -3.74
CA VAL A 187 14.88 -35.75 -4.41
C VAL A 187 13.50 -35.11 -4.58
N THR A 188 12.45 -35.92 -4.59
CA THR A 188 11.05 -35.53 -4.81
C THR A 188 10.22 -35.49 -3.52
N GLN A 189 10.86 -35.60 -2.35
CA GLN A 189 10.20 -35.72 -1.03
C GLN A 189 9.15 -34.65 -0.70
N TRP A 190 9.18 -33.50 -1.38
CA TRP A 190 8.25 -32.38 -1.19
C TRP A 190 7.11 -32.35 -2.22
N ASN A 191 7.12 -33.26 -3.19
CA ASN A 191 6.13 -33.37 -4.25
C ASN A 191 5.21 -34.58 -3.97
N ASN A 192 3.91 -34.31 -3.82
CA ASN A 192 2.88 -35.34 -3.58
C ASN A 192 1.97 -35.56 -4.81
N MET A 193 2.38 -35.10 -5.99
CA MET A 193 1.72 -35.37 -7.27
C MET A 193 2.25 -36.66 -7.89
N ASN A 194 1.40 -37.36 -8.65
CA ASN A 194 1.88 -38.41 -9.54
C ASN A 194 2.47 -37.81 -10.83
N SER A 195 3.18 -38.62 -11.62
CA SER A 195 3.87 -38.13 -12.84
C SER A 195 2.90 -37.57 -13.89
N GLU A 196 1.76 -38.21 -14.12
CA GLU A 196 0.76 -37.78 -15.11
C GLU A 196 0.12 -36.44 -14.74
N GLU A 197 -0.25 -36.25 -13.46
CA GLU A 197 -0.79 -35.00 -12.94
C GLU A 197 0.23 -33.87 -13.06
N LEU A 198 1.50 -34.15 -12.75
CA LEU A 198 2.58 -33.17 -12.86
C LEU A 198 2.79 -32.73 -14.31
N ASP A 199 2.88 -33.67 -15.26
CA ASP A 199 3.13 -33.36 -16.67
C ASP A 199 2.02 -32.49 -17.26
N LEU A 200 0.75 -32.87 -17.02
CA LEU A 200 -0.42 -32.09 -17.45
C LEU A 200 -0.42 -30.67 -16.84
N LEU A 201 0.03 -30.55 -15.59
CA LEU A 201 0.10 -29.27 -14.91
C LEU A 201 1.19 -28.38 -15.52
N LEU A 202 2.38 -28.93 -15.76
CA LEU A 202 3.52 -28.21 -16.32
C LEU A 202 3.21 -27.65 -17.71
N ASP A 203 2.38 -28.31 -18.50
CA ASP A 203 1.91 -27.80 -19.81
C ASP A 203 1.10 -26.50 -19.69
N THR A 204 0.46 -26.25 -18.54
CA THR A 204 -0.32 -25.04 -18.31
C THR A 204 0.49 -23.87 -17.76
N VAL A 205 1.70 -24.13 -17.25
CA VAL A 205 2.57 -23.12 -16.61
C VAL A 205 3.45 -22.45 -17.66
N GLN A 206 3.49 -21.12 -17.64
CA GLN A 206 4.27 -20.31 -18.57
C GLN A 206 5.60 -19.84 -17.98
N ASP A 207 5.64 -19.55 -16.67
CA ASP A 207 6.87 -19.14 -15.99
C ASP A 207 7.89 -20.29 -15.95
N GLU A 208 9.04 -20.07 -16.58
CA GLU A 208 10.12 -21.05 -16.72
C GLU A 208 10.66 -21.50 -15.36
N PHE A 209 10.84 -20.56 -14.42
CA PHE A 209 11.36 -20.87 -13.10
C PHE A 209 10.36 -21.72 -12.31
N LEU A 210 9.06 -21.44 -12.42
CA LEU A 210 8.03 -22.23 -11.76
C LEU A 210 7.95 -23.65 -12.34
N ARG A 211 8.08 -23.81 -13.67
CA ARG A 211 8.18 -25.13 -14.31
C ARG A 211 9.39 -25.93 -13.81
N MET A 212 10.50 -25.26 -13.54
CA MET A 212 11.72 -25.91 -13.02
C MET A 212 11.59 -26.35 -11.56
N THR A 213 10.86 -25.63 -10.71
CA THR A 213 10.84 -25.88 -9.25
C THR A 213 9.68 -26.76 -8.80
N LEU A 214 8.54 -26.75 -9.51
CA LEU A 214 7.36 -27.55 -9.16
C LEU A 214 7.60 -29.07 -9.11
N PRO A 215 8.40 -29.70 -10.00
CA PRO A 215 8.69 -31.14 -9.92
C PRO A 215 9.33 -31.57 -8.58
N PHE A 216 10.05 -30.65 -7.94
CA PHE A 216 10.68 -30.84 -6.63
C PHE A 216 9.77 -30.45 -5.47
N GLY A 217 8.49 -30.15 -5.72
CA GLY A 217 7.54 -29.76 -4.67
C GLY A 217 7.72 -28.34 -4.14
N ILE A 218 8.34 -27.46 -4.94
CA ILE A 218 8.64 -26.07 -4.55
C ILE A 218 7.86 -25.11 -5.44
N GLY A 219 6.86 -24.45 -4.85
CA GLY A 219 6.11 -23.37 -5.47
C GLY A 219 6.74 -22.00 -5.25
N MET A 220 6.41 -21.05 -6.13
CA MET A 220 6.75 -19.64 -5.96
C MET A 220 5.50 -18.77 -6.07
N HIS A 221 5.42 -17.72 -5.26
CA HIS A 221 4.32 -16.75 -5.34
C HIS A 221 4.83 -15.31 -5.29
N HIS A 222 4.54 -14.56 -6.35
CA HIS A 222 4.84 -13.15 -6.43
C HIS A 222 3.95 -12.43 -7.44
N ALA A 223 3.85 -11.11 -7.32
CA ALA A 223 3.02 -10.28 -8.20
C ALA A 223 3.38 -10.32 -9.70
N GLY A 224 4.58 -10.80 -10.06
CA GLY A 224 4.98 -11.02 -11.45
C GLY A 224 4.40 -12.26 -12.14
N LEU A 225 3.74 -13.17 -11.40
CA LEU A 225 3.07 -14.35 -11.97
C LEU A 225 1.69 -13.97 -12.50
N THR A 226 1.20 -14.70 -13.50
CA THR A 226 -0.16 -14.52 -14.00
C THR A 226 -1.19 -14.82 -12.90
N ARG A 227 -2.42 -14.32 -13.05
CA ARG A 227 -3.51 -14.63 -12.09
C ARG A 227 -3.77 -16.13 -12.01
N TYR A 228 -3.68 -16.81 -13.15
CA TYR A 228 -3.84 -18.27 -13.23
C TYR A 228 -2.75 -18.98 -12.44
N GLU A 229 -1.47 -18.67 -12.67
CA GLU A 229 -0.35 -19.32 -11.98
C GLU A 229 -0.37 -19.07 -10.46
N ARG A 230 -0.75 -17.87 -10.01
CA ARG A 230 -0.91 -17.58 -8.58
C ARG A 230 -1.98 -18.46 -7.94
N ALA A 231 -3.16 -18.54 -8.56
CA ALA A 231 -4.25 -19.40 -8.08
C ALA A 231 -3.87 -20.88 -8.12
N LEU A 232 -3.14 -21.31 -9.15
CA LEU A 232 -2.64 -22.67 -9.29
C LEU A 232 -1.70 -23.04 -8.14
N VAL A 233 -0.68 -22.23 -7.87
CA VAL A 233 0.30 -22.50 -6.82
C VAL A 233 -0.34 -22.45 -5.43
N GLU A 234 -1.26 -21.51 -5.19
CA GLU A 234 -2.05 -21.46 -3.95
C GLU A 234 -2.84 -22.77 -3.75
N ARG A 235 -3.55 -23.22 -4.79
CA ARG A 235 -4.31 -24.47 -4.75
C ARG A 235 -3.41 -25.67 -4.46
N LEU A 236 -2.31 -25.82 -5.19
CA LEU A 236 -1.36 -26.93 -4.98
C LEU A 236 -0.81 -26.96 -3.56
N PHE A 237 -0.56 -25.80 -2.96
CA PHE A 237 -0.05 -25.71 -1.59
C PHE A 237 -1.13 -26.08 -0.56
N VAL A 238 -2.35 -25.57 -0.72
CA VAL A 238 -3.49 -25.86 0.19
C VAL A 238 -3.89 -27.33 0.12
N GLU A 239 -3.92 -27.92 -1.08
CA GLU A 239 -4.17 -29.34 -1.33
C GLU A 239 -2.98 -30.24 -0.95
N LYS A 240 -1.88 -29.65 -0.46
CA LYS A 240 -0.63 -30.33 -0.05
C LYS A 240 0.01 -31.15 -1.18
N LYS A 241 -0.23 -30.78 -2.43
CA LYS A 241 0.46 -31.33 -3.61
C LYS A 241 1.92 -30.90 -3.65
N ILE A 242 2.21 -29.71 -3.16
CA ILE A 242 3.56 -29.21 -2.90
C ILE A 242 3.73 -28.90 -1.42
N GLN A 243 4.94 -29.12 -0.88
CA GLN A 243 5.23 -28.86 0.52
C GLN A 243 5.79 -27.46 0.78
N VAL A 244 6.58 -26.91 -0.14
CA VAL A 244 7.30 -25.64 0.08
C VAL A 244 6.74 -24.55 -0.84
N LEU A 245 6.40 -23.40 -0.26
CA LEU A 245 5.99 -22.22 -1.00
C LEU A 245 6.90 -21.03 -0.65
N VAL A 246 7.63 -20.51 -1.64
CA VAL A 246 8.46 -19.31 -1.49
C VAL A 246 7.70 -18.09 -2.01
N THR A 247 7.46 -17.11 -1.15
CA THR A 247 6.55 -16.00 -1.40
C THR A 247 7.17 -14.64 -1.05
N THR A 248 6.74 -13.58 -1.71
CA THR A 248 7.13 -12.21 -1.32
C THR A 248 6.43 -11.75 -0.04
N ALA A 249 7.12 -10.92 0.76
CA ALA A 249 6.61 -10.32 2.01
C ALA A 249 5.20 -9.69 1.88
N THR A 250 4.91 -9.01 0.78
CA THR A 250 3.62 -8.33 0.51
C THR A 250 2.41 -9.26 0.51
N LEU A 251 2.63 -10.56 0.35
CA LEU A 251 1.55 -11.55 0.33
C LEU A 251 1.13 -11.99 1.73
N ALA A 252 1.86 -11.60 2.78
CA ALA A 252 1.47 -11.84 4.17
C ALA A 252 0.09 -11.25 4.49
N TRP A 253 -0.37 -10.26 3.74
CA TRP A 253 -1.68 -9.61 3.91
C TRP A 253 -2.78 -10.17 3.01
N GLY A 254 -2.44 -10.93 1.96
CA GLY A 254 -3.37 -11.24 0.86
C GLY A 254 -3.66 -12.71 0.59
N ILE A 255 -3.00 -13.65 1.27
CA ILE A 255 -3.15 -15.09 1.00
C ILE A 255 -3.69 -15.82 2.24
N ASN A 256 -4.68 -16.69 2.04
CA ASN A 256 -5.13 -17.65 3.03
C ASN A 256 -4.43 -19.02 2.90
N CYS A 257 -3.10 -19.03 3.02
CA CYS A 257 -2.27 -20.25 2.96
C CYS A 257 -1.54 -20.46 4.30
N PRO A 258 -2.24 -20.86 5.37
CA PRO A 258 -1.59 -21.14 6.63
C PRO A 258 -0.67 -22.37 6.50
N ALA A 259 0.50 -22.30 7.11
CA ALA A 259 1.54 -23.33 7.03
C ALA A 259 1.92 -23.82 8.43
N HIS A 260 2.49 -25.02 8.54
CA HIS A 260 2.98 -25.49 9.84
C HIS A 260 4.27 -24.77 10.24
N LEU A 261 5.16 -24.57 9.27
CA LEU A 261 6.40 -23.83 9.42
C LEU A 261 6.37 -22.58 8.55
N VAL A 262 6.68 -21.43 9.17
CA VAL A 262 6.97 -20.19 8.46
C VAL A 262 8.45 -19.85 8.61
N ILE A 263 9.11 -19.49 7.51
CA ILE A 263 10.47 -18.95 7.52
C ILE A 263 10.44 -17.53 6.99
N VAL A 264 10.82 -16.54 7.80
CA VAL A 264 11.08 -15.17 7.35
C VAL A 264 12.56 -15.07 6.99
N LYS A 265 12.87 -15.21 5.70
CA LYS A 265 14.24 -15.26 5.18
C LYS A 265 14.73 -13.86 4.80
N GLY A 266 15.35 -13.20 5.78
CA GLY A 266 15.78 -11.81 5.69
C GLY A 266 14.67 -10.86 6.10
N THR A 267 15.00 -9.89 6.95
CA THR A 267 14.05 -8.94 7.51
C THR A 267 14.20 -7.53 6.92
N GLU A 268 14.76 -7.43 5.72
CA GLU A 268 15.09 -6.17 5.06
C GLU A 268 14.66 -6.19 3.60
N TYR A 269 14.29 -5.04 3.07
CA TYR A 269 13.98 -4.82 1.67
C TYR A 269 14.70 -3.57 1.15
N PHE A 270 14.87 -3.47 -0.16
CA PHE A 270 15.47 -2.30 -0.78
C PHE A 270 14.42 -1.19 -0.94
N ASP A 271 14.63 -0.06 -0.27
CA ASP A 271 13.83 1.15 -0.41
C ASP A 271 14.45 2.04 -1.49
N GLY A 272 13.76 2.14 -2.62
CA GLY A 272 14.20 2.95 -3.76
C GLY A 272 14.27 4.44 -3.45
N LYS A 273 13.40 4.97 -2.58
CA LYS A 273 13.41 6.40 -2.21
C LYS A 273 14.64 6.74 -1.38
N LYS A 274 15.03 5.83 -0.48
CA LYS A 274 16.20 6.01 0.39
C LYS A 274 17.49 5.48 -0.22
N GLY A 275 17.43 4.83 -1.40
CA GLY A 275 18.57 4.23 -2.08
C GLY A 275 19.29 3.15 -1.28
N ARG A 276 18.64 2.52 -0.30
CA ARG A 276 19.28 1.58 0.64
C ARG A 276 18.35 0.49 1.12
N TYR A 277 18.93 -0.58 1.67
CA TYR A 277 18.17 -1.58 2.39
C TYR A 277 17.68 -1.02 3.73
N VAL A 278 16.39 -1.19 4.00
CA VAL A 278 15.74 -0.82 5.25
C VAL A 278 15.03 -2.04 5.83
N ASP A 279 14.78 -2.01 7.14
CA ASP A 279 14.04 -3.07 7.81
C ASP A 279 12.57 -3.09 7.39
N PHE A 280 11.99 -4.29 7.34
CA PHE A 280 10.55 -4.41 7.33
C PHE A 280 9.96 -3.79 8.60
N PRO A 281 8.80 -3.12 8.51
CA PRO A 281 7.99 -2.84 9.69
C PRO A 281 7.80 -4.13 10.50
N VAL A 282 7.92 -4.04 11.83
CA VAL A 282 7.74 -5.21 12.71
C VAL A 282 6.35 -5.82 12.53
N THR A 283 5.34 -4.99 12.26
CA THR A 283 3.98 -5.40 11.93
C THR A 283 3.93 -6.38 10.75
N ASP A 284 4.68 -6.13 9.68
CA ASP A 284 4.75 -7.02 8.52
C ASP A 284 5.40 -8.36 8.88
N VAL A 285 6.48 -8.33 9.67
CA VAL A 285 7.15 -9.55 10.14
C VAL A 285 6.20 -10.37 11.04
N MET A 286 5.43 -9.70 11.90
CA MET A 286 4.42 -10.36 12.74
C MET A 286 3.28 -10.97 11.91
N GLN A 287 2.87 -10.32 10.83
CA GLN A 287 1.87 -10.89 9.91
C GLN A 287 2.40 -12.13 9.18
N MET A 288 3.67 -12.11 8.77
CA MET A 288 4.32 -13.29 8.18
C MET A 288 4.31 -14.46 9.17
N ILE A 289 4.78 -14.22 10.41
CA ILE A 289 4.76 -15.21 11.49
C ILE A 289 3.33 -15.67 11.79
N GLY A 290 2.35 -14.77 11.68
CA GLY A 290 0.94 -15.06 11.88
C GLY A 290 0.37 -16.11 10.94
N ARG A 291 1.02 -16.39 9.81
CA ARG A 291 0.66 -17.48 8.89
C ARG A 291 1.11 -18.87 9.37
N ALA A 292 1.88 -18.94 10.46
CA ALA A 292 2.25 -20.20 11.09
C ALA A 292 1.10 -20.71 11.96
N GLY A 293 0.76 -21.98 11.78
CA GLY A 293 -0.30 -22.68 12.49
C GLY A 293 -1.60 -22.69 11.72
N ARG A 294 -2.08 -23.88 11.39
CA ARG A 294 -3.38 -24.10 10.76
C ARG A 294 -4.39 -24.48 11.85
N PRO A 295 -5.35 -23.60 12.18
CA PRO A 295 -6.44 -23.98 13.07
C PRO A 295 -7.08 -25.29 12.60
N GLN A 296 -7.44 -26.17 13.52
CA GLN A 296 -8.00 -27.51 13.28
C GLN A 296 -7.03 -28.58 12.72
N PHE A 297 -5.90 -28.21 12.11
CA PHE A 297 -4.96 -29.19 11.52
C PHE A 297 -3.66 -29.35 12.31
N ASP A 298 -3.19 -28.30 12.97
CA ASP A 298 -1.94 -28.30 13.72
C ASP A 298 -2.20 -28.06 15.21
N THR A 299 -1.51 -28.82 16.06
CA THR A 299 -1.48 -28.63 17.53
C THR A 299 -0.40 -27.66 17.98
N SER A 300 0.61 -27.45 17.15
CA SER A 300 1.68 -26.48 17.33
C SER A 300 2.20 -26.02 15.97
N ALA A 301 2.87 -24.88 15.95
CA ALA A 301 3.49 -24.31 14.76
C ALA A 301 4.87 -23.77 15.06
N VAL A 302 5.68 -23.63 14.02
CA VAL A 302 7.05 -23.12 14.15
C VAL A 302 7.24 -21.92 13.24
N ALA A 303 7.88 -20.87 13.76
CA ALA A 303 8.30 -19.73 12.98
C ALA A 303 9.82 -19.56 13.12
N VAL A 304 10.52 -19.37 12.00
CA VAL A 304 11.96 -19.17 11.98
C VAL A 304 12.26 -17.82 11.33
N ILE A 305 12.94 -16.94 12.05
CA ILE A 305 13.29 -15.60 11.58
C ILE A 305 14.79 -15.55 11.33
N TYR A 306 15.18 -15.22 10.10
CA TYR A 306 16.55 -14.96 9.73
C TYR A 306 16.77 -13.47 9.56
N CYS A 307 17.60 -12.90 10.42
CA CYS A 307 17.92 -11.49 10.42
C CYS A 307 19.43 -11.27 10.43
N GLN A 308 19.85 -10.02 10.26
CA GLN A 308 21.23 -9.64 10.55
C GLN A 308 21.52 -9.88 12.04
N ASP A 309 22.73 -10.31 12.38
CA ASP A 309 23.06 -10.72 13.75
C ASP A 309 22.79 -9.64 14.81
N ILE A 310 23.12 -8.39 14.50
CA ILE A 310 22.85 -7.23 15.37
C ILE A 310 21.35 -7.01 15.68
N LYS A 311 20.45 -7.55 14.85
CA LYS A 311 18.98 -7.41 14.98
C LYS A 311 18.34 -8.57 15.74
N LYS A 312 19.10 -9.59 16.13
CA LYS A 312 18.56 -10.79 16.80
C LYS A 312 17.84 -10.44 18.11
N ASN A 313 18.45 -9.61 18.95
CA ASN A 313 17.87 -9.20 20.23
C ASN A 313 16.65 -8.28 20.04
N PHE A 314 16.67 -7.42 19.01
CA PHE A 314 15.52 -6.61 18.63
C PHE A 314 14.29 -7.50 18.39
N TYR A 315 14.36 -8.44 17.45
CA TYR A 315 13.23 -9.34 17.16
C TYR A 315 12.85 -10.22 18.36
N LYS A 316 13.82 -10.66 19.17
CA LYS A 316 13.54 -11.45 20.38
C LYS A 316 12.64 -10.70 21.36
N ASN A 317 12.88 -9.42 21.57
CA ASN A 317 12.07 -8.60 22.49
C ASN A 317 10.63 -8.44 21.97
N PHE A 318 10.45 -8.15 20.69
CA PHE A 318 9.12 -7.91 20.09
C PHE A 318 8.24 -9.16 19.95
N LEU A 319 8.79 -10.37 19.97
CA LEU A 319 7.96 -11.59 19.97
C LEU A 319 7.25 -11.83 21.31
N HIS A 320 7.85 -11.35 22.40
CA HIS A 320 7.34 -11.59 23.75
C HIS A 320 6.64 -10.37 24.35
N GLN A 321 6.99 -9.18 23.87
CA GLN A 321 6.39 -7.92 24.30
C GLN A 321 5.54 -7.35 23.16
N PRO A 322 4.24 -7.06 23.41
CA PRO A 322 3.44 -6.26 22.50
C PRO A 322 4.17 -4.97 22.13
N PHE A 323 3.98 -4.48 20.90
CA PHE A 323 4.62 -3.24 20.48
C PHE A 323 3.74 -2.02 20.85
N PRO A 324 4.35 -0.88 21.18
CA PRO A 324 3.62 0.37 21.29
C PRO A 324 3.26 0.87 19.89
N VAL A 325 2.00 1.27 19.70
CA VAL A 325 1.52 1.90 18.48
C VAL A 325 1.61 3.40 18.66
N GLU A 326 2.45 4.07 17.87
CA GLU A 326 2.51 5.53 17.80
C GLU A 326 1.69 6.04 16.61
N SER A 327 1.40 7.34 16.58
CA SER A 327 0.69 7.93 15.45
C SER A 327 1.66 8.41 14.38
N SER A 328 1.34 8.13 13.11
CA SER A 328 2.01 8.73 11.93
C SER A 328 1.25 9.94 11.37
N PHE A 329 0.31 10.54 12.12
CA PHE A 329 -0.55 11.62 11.63
C PHE A 329 0.19 12.92 11.28
N LEU A 330 1.26 13.25 12.01
CA LEU A 330 2.00 14.52 11.84
C LEU A 330 2.43 14.77 10.39
N ASP A 331 3.00 13.76 9.73
CA ASP A 331 3.55 13.88 8.38
C ASP A 331 2.45 14.13 7.31
N PHE A 332 1.21 13.72 7.61
CA PHE A 332 0.06 13.83 6.71
C PHE A 332 -0.96 14.89 7.16
N MET A 333 -0.68 15.57 8.28
CA MET A 333 -1.57 16.53 8.93
C MET A 333 -2.10 17.61 7.97
N PRO A 334 -1.29 18.26 7.10
CA PRO A 334 -1.79 19.30 6.21
C PRO A 334 -2.90 18.79 5.27
N ASN A 335 -2.74 17.59 4.71
CA ASN A 335 -3.73 17.01 3.80
C ASN A 335 -5.06 16.72 4.51
N HIS A 336 -5.00 16.19 5.73
CA HIS A 336 -6.19 15.90 6.53
C HIS A 336 -6.89 17.20 6.97
N ILE A 337 -6.15 18.20 7.46
CA ILE A 337 -6.71 19.50 7.83
C ILE A 337 -7.40 20.16 6.61
N ASN A 338 -6.77 20.15 5.43
CA ASN A 338 -7.38 20.68 4.22
C ASN A 338 -8.72 19.99 3.89
N ALA A 339 -8.80 18.67 4.06
CA ALA A 339 -10.03 17.92 3.83
C ALA A 339 -11.15 18.37 4.79
N GLU A 340 -10.84 18.54 6.09
CA GLU A 340 -11.83 18.98 7.09
C GLU A 340 -12.24 20.46 6.91
N ILE A 341 -11.32 21.33 6.47
CA ILE A 341 -11.64 22.71 6.08
C ILE A 341 -12.57 22.73 4.86
N CYS A 342 -12.30 21.88 3.86
CA CYS A 342 -13.14 21.76 2.67
C CYS A 342 -14.53 21.20 2.98
N ALA A 343 -14.62 20.29 3.95
CA ALA A 343 -15.89 19.77 4.47
C ALA A 343 -16.64 20.80 5.33
N GLY A 344 -16.02 21.91 5.70
CA GLY A 344 -16.62 22.94 6.56
C GLY A 344 -16.71 22.55 8.03
N ILE A 345 -16.01 21.48 8.44
CA ILE A 345 -15.93 21.01 9.83
C ILE A 345 -15.03 21.95 10.64
N VAL A 346 -13.98 22.48 10.01
CA VAL A 346 -13.01 23.39 10.61
C VAL A 346 -12.98 24.71 9.86
N LYS A 347 -13.08 25.84 10.58
CA LYS A 347 -13.21 27.19 10.02
C LYS A 347 -12.19 28.19 10.56
N ASN A 348 -11.44 27.82 11.60
CA ASN A 348 -10.41 28.66 12.21
C ASN A 348 -9.34 27.78 12.88
N LYS A 349 -8.21 28.39 13.27
CA LYS A 349 -7.10 27.67 13.91
C LYS A 349 -7.48 26.99 15.23
N GLN A 350 -8.38 27.59 16.02
CA GLN A 350 -8.84 26.97 17.27
C GLN A 350 -9.61 25.67 16.99
N GLU A 351 -10.49 25.67 15.99
CA GLU A 351 -11.20 24.46 15.56
C GLU A 351 -10.25 23.39 14.98
N VAL A 352 -9.10 23.77 14.42
CA VAL A 352 -8.05 22.80 14.05
C VAL A 352 -7.50 22.12 15.31
N ILE A 353 -7.17 22.89 16.35
CA ILE A 353 -6.68 22.34 17.63
C ILE A 353 -7.74 21.43 18.26
N ASP A 354 -9.01 21.86 18.24
CA ASP A 354 -10.13 21.07 18.76
C ASP A 354 -10.31 19.77 17.95
N TYR A 355 -10.11 19.80 16.63
CA TYR A 355 -10.09 18.59 15.80
C TYR A 355 -8.92 17.67 16.19
N LEU A 356 -7.70 18.21 16.31
CA LEU A 356 -6.52 17.44 16.72
C LEU A 356 -6.72 16.79 18.09
N SER A 357 -7.40 17.46 19.03
CA SER A 357 -7.70 16.89 20.36
C SER A 357 -8.47 15.56 20.31
N LYS A 358 -9.16 15.28 19.20
CA LYS A 358 -9.96 14.06 18.99
C LYS A 358 -9.18 12.93 18.32
N THR A 359 -7.95 13.20 17.85
CA THR A 359 -7.11 12.25 17.12
C THR A 359 -6.30 11.36 18.07
N TYR A 360 -5.72 10.29 17.53
CA TYR A 360 -4.87 9.38 18.30
C TYR A 360 -3.50 10.02 18.58
N PHE A 361 -2.99 10.81 17.63
CA PHE A 361 -1.81 11.63 17.76
C PHE A 361 -1.84 12.48 19.03
N TYR A 362 -2.95 13.20 19.29
CA TYR A 362 -3.04 14.03 20.49
C TYR A 362 -2.84 13.19 21.75
N ARG A 363 -3.50 12.03 21.89
CA ARG A 363 -3.27 11.16 23.07
C ARG A 363 -1.81 10.74 23.20
N ARG A 364 -1.20 10.31 22.10
CA ARG A 364 0.20 9.85 22.11
C ARG A 364 1.19 10.97 22.38
N LEU A 365 0.88 12.19 21.94
CA LEU A 365 1.70 13.36 22.23
C LEU A 365 1.90 13.57 23.74
N PHE A 366 0.84 13.42 24.54
CA PHE A 366 0.92 13.59 25.99
C PHE A 366 1.51 12.36 26.71
N ASN A 367 1.33 11.16 26.15
CA ASN A 367 1.84 9.93 26.76
C ASN A 367 3.31 9.62 26.41
N ASN A 368 3.81 10.08 25.26
CA ASN A 368 5.19 9.89 24.82
C ASN A 368 5.73 11.08 24.00
N PRO A 369 5.87 12.28 24.61
CA PRO A 369 6.29 13.49 23.89
C PRO A 369 7.64 13.38 23.19
N SER A 370 8.61 12.70 23.80
CA SER A 370 9.97 12.58 23.28
C SER A 370 10.03 11.83 21.95
N TYR A 371 9.07 10.94 21.67
CA TYR A 371 8.93 10.29 20.37
C TYR A 371 8.66 11.30 19.23
N TYR A 372 7.91 12.35 19.53
CA TYR A 372 7.55 13.42 18.60
C TYR A 372 8.58 14.56 18.56
N GLY A 373 9.75 14.36 19.19
CA GLY A 373 10.85 15.32 19.22
C GLY A 373 10.67 16.48 20.20
N ILE A 374 9.83 16.32 21.22
CA ILE A 374 9.60 17.36 22.23
C ILE A 374 10.58 17.21 23.38
N GLU A 375 11.39 18.26 23.60
CA GLU A 375 12.31 18.36 24.74
C GLU A 375 11.59 18.83 26.01
N GLU A 376 10.73 19.85 25.91
CA GLU A 376 9.97 20.40 27.03
C GLU A 376 8.63 19.65 27.20
N THR A 377 8.60 18.67 28.09
CA THR A 377 7.42 17.82 28.35
C THR A 377 6.39 18.44 29.31
N SER A 378 6.54 19.73 29.63
CA SER A 378 5.56 20.48 30.42
C SER A 378 4.23 20.59 29.64
N GLY A 379 3.10 20.69 30.34
CA GLY A 379 1.79 20.87 29.67
C GLY A 379 1.76 22.11 28.76
N HIS A 380 2.49 23.16 29.15
CA HIS A 380 2.68 24.35 28.32
C HIS A 380 3.51 24.07 27.06
N GLY A 381 4.62 23.33 27.19
CA GLY A 381 5.47 22.93 26.07
C GLY A 381 4.72 22.10 25.02
N LEU A 382 3.87 21.17 25.45
CA LEU A 382 3.03 20.35 24.57
C LEU A 382 2.01 21.18 23.79
N VAL A 383 1.32 22.12 24.47
CA VAL A 383 0.36 23.02 23.83
C VAL A 383 1.06 23.95 22.84
N LYS A 384 2.22 24.49 23.21
CA LYS A 384 3.03 25.32 22.31
C LYS A 384 3.44 24.54 21.05
N TYR A 385 3.91 23.31 21.21
CA TYR A 385 4.25 22.44 20.08
C TYR A 385 3.06 22.19 19.15
N LEU A 386 1.87 21.92 19.71
CA LEU A 386 0.65 21.74 18.92
C LEU A 386 0.31 22.99 18.10
N ILE A 387 0.39 24.17 18.71
CA ILE A 387 0.14 25.44 18.03
C ILE A 387 1.14 25.64 16.89
N GLU A 388 2.44 25.41 17.14
CA GLU A 388 3.48 25.50 16.11
C GLU A 388 3.22 24.55 14.93
N LYS A 389 2.78 23.31 15.19
CA LYS A 389 2.42 22.34 14.15
C LYS A 389 1.18 22.74 13.37
N VAL A 390 0.17 23.30 14.03
CA VAL A 390 -1.03 23.84 13.36
C VAL A 390 -0.66 25.02 12.47
N ASP A 391 0.20 25.92 12.95
CA ASP A 391 0.66 27.08 12.20
C ASP A 391 1.47 26.67 10.97
N ASP A 392 2.41 25.72 11.12
CA ASP A 392 3.18 25.14 10.01
C ASP A 392 2.27 24.47 8.97
N ALA A 393 1.33 23.63 9.41
CA ALA A 393 0.38 22.99 8.50
C ALA A 393 -0.48 24.01 7.74
N CYS A 394 -0.98 25.05 8.42
CA CYS A 394 -1.73 26.12 7.77
C CYS A 394 -0.85 26.91 6.79
N GLN A 395 0.41 27.20 7.13
CA GLN A 395 1.34 27.89 6.25
C GLN A 395 1.63 27.06 4.99
N GLN A 396 1.86 25.75 5.13
CA GLN A 396 2.07 24.86 3.99
C GLN A 396 0.85 24.80 3.07
N LEU A 397 -0.37 24.80 3.63
CA LEU A 397 -1.60 24.85 2.85
C LEU A 397 -1.79 26.20 2.14
N LEU A 398 -1.39 27.30 2.78
CA LEU A 398 -1.41 28.63 2.19
C LEU A 398 -0.42 28.71 1.00
N ASP A 399 0.81 28.22 1.19
CA ASP A 399 1.84 28.17 0.14
C ASP A 399 1.43 27.27 -1.03
N SER A 400 0.64 26.23 -0.75
CA SER A 400 0.01 25.38 -1.77
C SER A 400 -1.24 26.00 -2.41
N GLY A 401 -1.64 27.22 -2.03
CA GLY A 401 -2.85 27.88 -2.52
C GLY A 401 -4.15 27.17 -2.15
N CYS A 402 -4.14 26.25 -1.17
CA CYS A 402 -5.29 25.42 -0.81
C CYS A 402 -6.26 26.13 0.15
N ILE A 403 -5.74 27.02 0.99
CA ILE A 403 -6.54 27.82 1.93
C ILE A 403 -6.27 29.31 1.77
N GLN A 404 -7.14 30.13 2.35
CA GLN A 404 -6.93 31.56 2.52
C GLN A 404 -7.42 32.01 3.90
N PHE A 405 -6.74 33.00 4.48
CA PHE A 405 -7.21 33.66 5.70
C PHE A 405 -8.23 34.74 5.36
N THR A 406 -9.30 34.84 6.15
CA THR A 406 -10.36 35.85 5.93
C THR A 406 -10.23 37.08 6.80
N ASP A 407 -9.29 37.09 7.73
CA ASP A 407 -9.08 38.15 8.71
C ASP A 407 -7.59 38.56 8.78
N PHE A 408 -7.33 39.80 9.19
CA PHE A 408 -5.97 40.33 9.33
C PHE A 408 -5.13 39.56 10.36
N ASN A 409 -5.77 39.01 11.39
CA ASN A 409 -5.12 38.23 12.44
C ASN A 409 -4.81 36.79 12.01
N LYS A 410 -5.16 36.39 10.78
CA LYS A 410 -4.91 35.04 10.24
C LYS A 410 -5.45 33.93 11.14
N THR A 411 -6.65 34.12 11.69
CA THR A 411 -7.31 33.14 12.57
C THR A 411 -8.38 32.34 11.84
N SER A 412 -9.14 32.99 10.96
CA SER A 412 -10.28 32.44 10.25
C SER A 412 -9.85 31.96 8.87
N ILE A 413 -10.20 30.72 8.54
CA ILE A 413 -9.69 29.99 7.40
C ILE A 413 -10.85 29.60 6.48
N LYS A 414 -10.67 29.78 5.17
CA LYS A 414 -11.58 29.24 4.15
C LYS A 414 -10.82 28.44 3.11
N PRO A 415 -11.43 27.36 2.56
CA PRO A 415 -10.85 26.63 1.45
C PRO A 415 -10.91 27.46 0.15
N THR A 416 -9.86 27.39 -0.65
CA THR A 416 -9.88 27.91 -2.04
C THR A 416 -10.50 26.88 -2.99
N ALA A 417 -10.64 27.24 -4.27
CA ALA A 417 -10.99 26.27 -5.31
C ALA A 417 -9.97 25.13 -5.41
N PHE A 418 -8.67 25.41 -5.18
CA PHE A 418 -7.60 24.41 -5.24
C PHE A 418 -7.55 23.49 -4.01
N GLY A 419 -7.92 24.00 -2.83
CA GLY A 419 -8.11 23.17 -1.63
C GLY A 419 -9.26 22.17 -1.84
N LYS A 420 -10.37 22.63 -2.42
CA LYS A 420 -11.50 21.76 -2.78
C LYS A 420 -11.11 20.74 -3.85
N LEU A 421 -10.31 21.15 -4.83
CA LEU A 421 -9.79 20.28 -5.89
C LEU A 421 -8.96 19.12 -5.31
N SER A 422 -7.99 19.42 -4.44
CA SER A 422 -7.17 18.39 -3.78
C SER A 422 -8.01 17.46 -2.91
N SER A 423 -8.95 18.00 -2.12
CA SER A 423 -9.83 17.19 -1.28
C SER A 423 -10.70 16.24 -2.12
N LYS A 424 -11.30 16.74 -3.21
CA LYS A 424 -12.19 16.00 -4.13
C LYS A 424 -11.48 14.84 -4.84
N PHE A 425 -10.24 15.06 -5.31
CA PHE A 425 -9.48 14.05 -6.06
C PHE A 425 -8.48 13.25 -5.21
N TYR A 426 -8.54 13.44 -3.89
CA TYR A 426 -7.66 12.77 -2.93
C TYR A 426 -6.17 13.02 -3.24
N LEU A 427 -5.83 14.24 -3.65
CA LEU A 427 -4.46 14.63 -3.98
C LEU A 427 -3.75 15.28 -2.79
N GLN A 428 -2.43 15.19 -2.78
CA GLN A 428 -1.61 15.93 -1.83
C GLN A 428 -1.65 17.43 -2.14
N HIS A 429 -1.62 18.28 -1.11
CA HIS A 429 -1.53 19.74 -1.28
C HIS A 429 -0.24 20.16 -2.01
N THR A 430 0.83 19.37 -1.91
CA THR A 430 2.07 19.55 -2.65
C THR A 430 1.88 19.34 -4.15
N SER A 431 0.98 18.44 -4.56
CA SER A 431 0.64 18.23 -5.97
C SER A 431 -0.09 19.43 -6.55
N ILE A 432 -0.97 20.07 -5.77
CA ILE A 432 -1.56 21.36 -6.15
C ILE A 432 -0.50 22.44 -6.30
N ARG A 433 0.45 22.51 -5.36
CA ARG A 433 1.58 23.46 -5.45
C ARG A 433 2.38 23.26 -6.72
N HIS A 434 2.68 22.00 -7.08
CA HIS A 434 3.35 21.65 -8.33
C HIS A 434 2.54 22.06 -9.56
N MET A 435 1.22 21.84 -9.56
CA MET A 435 0.34 22.29 -10.65
C MET A 435 0.36 23.81 -10.80
N ILE A 436 0.28 24.56 -9.70
CA ILE A 436 0.33 26.03 -9.71
C ILE A 436 1.67 26.55 -10.25
N ALA A 437 2.78 25.91 -9.86
CA ALA A 437 4.11 26.32 -10.29
C ALA A 437 4.41 25.97 -11.75
N SER A 438 3.83 24.88 -12.27
CA SER A 438 4.25 24.30 -13.56
C SER A 438 3.26 24.51 -14.70
N ILE A 439 1.95 24.57 -14.42
CA ILE A 439 0.91 24.68 -15.44
C ILE A 439 0.65 26.16 -15.77
N THR A 440 0.75 26.47 -17.06
CA THR A 440 0.56 27.78 -17.67
C THR A 440 -0.54 27.72 -18.74
N SER A 441 -0.91 28.86 -19.32
CA SER A 441 -1.96 28.94 -20.35
C SER A 441 -1.57 28.41 -21.73
N LYS A 442 -0.30 28.01 -21.93
CA LYS A 442 0.24 27.64 -23.25
C LYS A 442 1.01 26.31 -23.26
N ASN A 443 0.85 25.47 -22.23
CA ASN A 443 1.62 24.22 -22.20
C ASN A 443 1.21 23.26 -23.32
N THR A 444 2.21 22.65 -23.94
CA THR A 444 2.00 21.60 -24.94
C THR A 444 1.64 20.26 -24.29
N VAL A 445 1.16 19.29 -25.07
CA VAL A 445 0.84 17.95 -24.57
C VAL A 445 2.07 17.24 -23.99
N GLU A 446 3.24 17.44 -24.59
CA GLU A 446 4.52 16.88 -24.14
C GLU A 446 4.98 17.48 -22.81
N GLU A 447 4.86 18.81 -22.65
CA GLU A 447 5.14 19.49 -21.37
C GLU A 447 4.18 19.02 -20.28
N LEU A 448 2.89 18.88 -20.61
CA LEU A 448 1.87 18.39 -19.68
C LEU A 448 2.14 16.94 -19.24
N LEU A 449 2.67 16.09 -20.13
CA LEU A 449 3.10 14.74 -19.77
C LEU A 449 4.25 14.76 -18.75
N GLN A 450 5.23 15.65 -18.93
CA GLN A 450 6.32 15.82 -17.96
C GLN A 450 5.79 16.33 -16.61
N ILE A 451 4.96 17.39 -16.63
CA ILE A 451 4.33 17.94 -15.41
C ILE A 451 3.54 16.86 -14.68
N PHE A 452 2.78 16.04 -15.42
CA PHE A 452 2.02 14.91 -14.89
C PHE A 452 2.92 13.83 -14.26
N ALA A 453 4.03 13.48 -14.90
CA ALA A 453 4.98 12.50 -14.35
C ALA A 453 5.68 13.00 -13.07
N ASP A 454 5.90 14.30 -12.96
CA ASP A 454 6.51 14.97 -11.81
C ASP A 454 5.53 15.20 -10.64
N ILE A 455 4.27 14.74 -10.75
CA ILE A 455 3.29 14.84 -9.67
C ILE A 455 3.73 14.02 -8.44
N PRO A 456 3.71 14.60 -7.22
CA PRO A 456 4.18 13.97 -5.98
C PRO A 456 3.63 12.57 -5.68
N GLU A 457 2.40 12.23 -6.07
CA GLU A 457 1.83 10.90 -5.90
C GLU A 457 2.67 9.78 -6.57
N PHE A 458 3.42 10.11 -7.62
CA PHE A 458 4.29 9.16 -8.31
C PHE A 458 5.66 8.97 -7.65
N ALA A 459 5.98 9.74 -6.59
CA ALA A 459 7.18 9.50 -5.78
C ALA A 459 7.16 8.11 -5.09
N GLU A 460 5.98 7.52 -4.92
CA GLU A 460 5.77 6.17 -4.38
C GLU A 460 6.17 5.04 -5.34
N ILE A 461 6.36 5.33 -6.63
CA ILE A 461 6.73 4.31 -7.60
C ILE A 461 8.17 3.86 -7.31
N PRO A 462 8.40 2.55 -7.09
CA PRO A 462 9.72 2.08 -6.69
C PRO A 462 10.70 2.15 -7.85
N VAL A 463 11.92 2.64 -7.57
CA VAL A 463 13.09 2.42 -8.42
C VAL A 463 13.98 1.39 -7.74
N ARG A 464 14.02 0.19 -8.31
CA ARG A 464 14.75 -0.96 -7.75
C ARG A 464 16.21 -0.89 -8.17
N HIS A 465 17.04 -1.67 -7.49
CA HIS A 465 18.46 -1.77 -7.81
C HIS A 465 18.71 -2.12 -9.28
N ASN A 466 19.58 -1.36 -9.95
CA ASN A 466 19.93 -1.42 -11.38
C ASN A 466 18.81 -1.03 -12.36
N GLU A 467 17.68 -0.48 -11.89
CA GLU A 467 16.66 0.06 -12.79
C GLU A 467 17.04 1.41 -13.40
N ASP A 468 18.03 2.11 -12.84
CA ASP A 468 18.66 3.31 -13.42
C ASP A 468 19.26 3.01 -14.80
N ILE A 469 19.97 1.89 -14.95
CA ILE A 469 20.53 1.44 -16.22
C ILE A 469 19.42 1.11 -17.23
N ILE A 470 18.34 0.49 -16.76
CA ILE A 470 17.18 0.15 -17.60
C ILE A 470 16.45 1.42 -18.05
N ASN A 471 16.29 2.39 -17.16
CA ASN A 471 15.69 3.69 -17.46
C ASN A 471 16.53 4.46 -18.48
N GLU A 472 17.85 4.46 -18.34
CA GLU A 472 18.75 5.07 -19.31
C GLU A 472 18.59 4.45 -20.70
N GLU A 473 18.61 3.13 -20.79
CA GLU A 473 18.45 2.42 -22.07
C GLU A 473 17.06 2.61 -22.68
N LEU A 474 16.02 2.61 -21.87
CA LEU A 474 14.65 2.89 -22.30
C LEU A 474 14.54 4.32 -22.86
N SER A 475 15.20 5.29 -22.25
CA SER A 475 15.17 6.70 -22.70
C SER A 475 15.74 6.90 -24.11
N LYS A 476 16.70 6.06 -24.53
CA LYS A 476 17.28 6.12 -25.89
C LYS A 476 16.28 5.72 -26.96
N GLN A 477 15.32 4.85 -26.62
CA GLN A 477 14.31 4.32 -27.53
C GLN A 477 13.04 5.18 -27.61
N LEU A 478 12.91 6.16 -26.71
CA LEU A 478 11.69 6.97 -26.56
C LEU A 478 11.80 8.34 -27.25
N PRO A 479 10.68 8.88 -27.76
CA PRO A 479 10.69 10.10 -28.56
C PRO A 479 10.98 11.34 -27.71
N LEU A 480 10.46 11.44 -26.48
CA LEU A 480 10.69 12.60 -25.62
C LEU A 480 11.89 12.37 -24.71
N LYS A 481 12.80 13.33 -24.71
CA LYS A 481 14.00 13.31 -23.89
C LYS A 481 13.66 13.63 -22.43
N VAL A 482 14.39 12.99 -21.53
CA VAL A 482 14.34 13.29 -20.11
C VAL A 482 14.87 14.71 -19.88
N LYS A 483 14.25 15.44 -18.95
CA LYS A 483 14.63 16.82 -18.59
C LYS A 483 16.11 16.91 -18.21
N GLU A 484 16.76 17.99 -18.61
CA GLU A 484 18.15 18.26 -18.21
C GLU A 484 18.28 18.30 -16.67
N GLY A 485 19.26 17.58 -16.15
CA GLY A 485 19.52 17.45 -14.71
C GLY A 485 18.65 16.40 -13.98
N ALA A 486 17.67 15.78 -14.64
CA ALA A 486 16.95 14.67 -14.05
C ALA A 486 17.79 13.39 -14.03
N THR A 487 17.64 12.60 -12.98
CA THR A 487 18.40 11.39 -12.76
C THR A 487 17.57 10.15 -13.12
N PHE A 488 18.24 9.08 -13.55
CA PHE A 488 17.58 7.81 -13.92
C PHE A 488 17.19 6.95 -12.70
N ASP A 489 17.64 7.31 -11.51
CA ASP A 489 17.23 6.70 -10.24
C ASP A 489 15.94 7.35 -9.65
N SER A 490 15.39 8.38 -10.30
CA SER A 490 14.18 9.07 -9.86
C SER A 490 12.89 8.32 -10.27
N SER A 491 11.95 8.22 -9.33
CA SER A 491 10.61 7.67 -9.56
C SER A 491 9.87 8.42 -10.66
N HIS A 492 9.98 9.75 -10.70
CA HIS A 492 9.32 10.59 -11.70
C HIS A 492 9.88 10.36 -13.10
N THR A 493 11.21 10.23 -13.24
CA THR A 493 11.85 9.86 -14.52
C THR A 493 11.33 8.51 -15.00
N LYS A 494 11.25 7.52 -14.10
CA LYS A 494 10.71 6.20 -14.44
C LYS A 494 9.25 6.28 -14.88
N VAL A 495 8.42 7.05 -14.20
CA VAL A 495 7.01 7.27 -14.57
C VAL A 495 6.90 7.89 -15.97
N PHE A 496 7.66 8.94 -16.23
CA PHE A 496 7.70 9.60 -17.53
C PHE A 496 8.04 8.60 -18.66
N LEU A 497 9.11 7.82 -18.49
CA LEU A 497 9.52 6.81 -19.46
C LEU A 497 8.47 5.69 -19.64
N MET A 498 7.84 5.24 -18.55
CA MET A 498 6.82 4.19 -18.61
C MET A 498 5.57 4.63 -19.38
N TYR A 499 5.11 5.88 -19.23
CA TYR A 499 3.98 6.39 -20.01
C TYR A 499 4.33 6.52 -21.49
N GLN A 500 5.51 7.02 -21.83
CA GLN A 500 5.95 7.05 -23.22
C GLN A 500 6.05 5.64 -23.82
N ALA A 501 6.57 4.67 -23.06
CA ALA A 501 6.64 3.27 -23.48
C ALA A 501 5.25 2.65 -23.65
N HIS A 502 4.27 3.03 -22.82
CA HIS A 502 2.86 2.64 -22.97
C HIS A 502 2.28 3.16 -24.28
N PHE A 503 2.50 4.43 -24.61
CA PHE A 503 2.03 5.06 -25.86
C PHE A 503 2.69 4.46 -27.10
N GLY A 504 3.99 4.16 -27.02
CA GLY A 504 4.76 3.52 -28.10
C GLY A 504 4.62 1.99 -28.16
N HIS A 505 3.83 1.38 -27.28
CA HIS A 505 3.70 -0.08 -27.12
C HIS A 505 5.05 -0.83 -27.01
N ILE A 506 6.03 -0.22 -26.35
CA ILE A 506 7.36 -0.82 -26.14
C ILE A 506 7.24 -1.98 -25.16
N LYS A 507 7.96 -3.07 -25.45
CA LYS A 507 7.96 -4.26 -24.59
C LYS A 507 8.70 -3.97 -23.28
N LEU A 508 7.93 -3.80 -22.21
CA LEU A 508 8.47 -3.57 -20.86
C LEU A 508 8.77 -4.88 -20.10
N PRO A 509 9.79 -4.88 -19.21
CA PRO A 509 9.99 -5.95 -18.23
C PRO A 509 8.77 -6.16 -17.32
N VAL A 510 8.65 -7.34 -16.70
CA VAL A 510 7.50 -7.70 -15.84
C VAL A 510 7.33 -6.75 -14.65
N ASP A 511 8.44 -6.28 -14.07
CA ASP A 511 8.41 -5.31 -12.97
C ASP A 511 7.85 -3.95 -13.43
N TYR A 512 8.32 -3.43 -14.56
CA TYR A 512 7.81 -2.20 -15.17
C TYR A 512 6.34 -2.30 -15.58
N LYS A 513 5.88 -3.47 -16.05
CA LYS A 513 4.45 -3.70 -16.32
C LYS A 513 3.60 -3.61 -15.06
N THR A 514 4.13 -4.08 -13.92
CA THR A 514 3.43 -3.95 -12.64
C THR A 514 3.38 -2.49 -12.21
N ASP A 515 4.50 -1.79 -12.32
CA ASP A 515 4.61 -0.38 -11.91
C ASP A 515 3.74 0.52 -12.80
N LEU A 516 3.75 0.32 -14.11
CA LEU A 516 2.87 1.00 -15.07
C LEU A 516 1.41 0.75 -14.73
N LYS A 517 1.02 -0.48 -14.35
CA LYS A 517 -0.35 -0.75 -13.91
C LYS A 517 -0.73 0.09 -12.69
N SER A 518 0.14 0.17 -11.68
CA SER A 518 -0.09 1.03 -10.51
C SER A 518 -0.22 2.51 -10.90
N CYS A 519 0.60 2.98 -11.85
CA CYS A 519 0.50 4.34 -12.39
C CYS A 519 -0.85 4.58 -13.08
N LEU A 520 -1.28 3.65 -13.94
CA LEU A 520 -2.56 3.73 -14.67
C LEU A 520 -3.77 3.63 -13.73
N ASP A 521 -3.70 2.81 -12.68
CA ASP A 521 -4.76 2.73 -11.66
C ASP A 521 -4.90 4.07 -10.91
N ALA A 522 -3.81 4.82 -10.73
CA ALA A 522 -3.80 6.12 -10.08
C ALA A 522 -4.05 7.32 -11.03
N CYS A 523 -3.88 7.17 -12.34
CA CYS A 523 -3.81 8.29 -13.28
C CYS A 523 -5.12 9.07 -13.39
N ALA A 524 -6.27 8.38 -13.31
CA ALA A 524 -7.57 8.96 -13.61
C ALA A 524 -7.90 10.18 -12.74
N ARG A 525 -7.65 10.09 -11.43
CA ARG A 525 -7.89 11.20 -10.49
C ARG A 525 -6.91 12.35 -10.68
N ILE A 526 -5.66 12.05 -11.06
CA ILE A 526 -4.61 13.06 -11.23
C ILE A 526 -4.87 13.86 -12.51
N VAL A 527 -5.09 13.20 -13.64
CA VAL A 527 -5.35 13.86 -14.93
C VAL A 527 -6.64 14.67 -14.87
N GLN A 528 -7.69 14.13 -14.24
CA GLN A 528 -8.94 14.87 -14.06
C GLN A 528 -8.76 16.12 -13.20
N ALA A 529 -7.95 16.05 -12.14
CA ALA A 529 -7.63 17.21 -11.33
C ALA A 529 -6.82 18.27 -12.09
N MET A 530 -5.83 17.85 -12.90
CA MET A 530 -5.07 18.76 -13.76
C MET A 530 -5.96 19.45 -14.80
N TYR A 531 -6.93 18.71 -15.38
CA TYR A 531 -7.93 19.29 -16.26
C TYR A 531 -8.82 20.31 -15.54
N GLU A 532 -9.39 19.93 -14.38
CA GLU A 532 -10.23 20.84 -13.59
C GLU A 532 -9.46 22.07 -13.11
N TYR A 533 -8.16 21.94 -12.80
CA TYR A 533 -7.28 23.07 -12.53
C TYR A 533 -7.25 24.05 -13.71
N CYS A 534 -7.01 23.56 -14.93
CA CYS A 534 -6.98 24.40 -16.14
C CYS A 534 -8.32 25.09 -16.39
N VAL A 535 -9.44 24.44 -16.07
CA VAL A 535 -10.78 25.04 -16.18
C VAL A 535 -10.97 26.14 -15.14
N ILE A 536 -10.57 25.92 -13.88
CA ILE A 536 -10.66 26.92 -12.80
C ILE A 536 -9.81 28.16 -13.13
N THR A 537 -8.65 27.98 -13.75
CA THR A 537 -7.76 29.08 -14.16
C THR A 537 -8.09 29.67 -15.54
N ALA A 538 -9.11 29.15 -16.23
CA ALA A 538 -9.51 29.53 -17.58
C ALA A 538 -8.39 29.39 -18.65
N TYR A 539 -7.50 28.41 -18.50
CA TYR A 539 -6.47 28.07 -19.48
C TYR A 539 -7.04 27.15 -20.56
N THR A 540 -7.81 27.72 -21.49
CA THR A 540 -8.59 26.97 -22.49
C THR A 540 -7.74 26.08 -23.41
N GLU A 541 -6.62 26.61 -23.91
CA GLU A 541 -5.70 25.86 -24.77
C GLU A 541 -5.05 24.69 -24.02
N THR A 542 -4.48 24.96 -22.84
CA THR A 542 -3.93 23.91 -21.97
C THR A 542 -4.98 22.89 -21.54
N ALA A 543 -6.22 23.30 -21.29
CA ALA A 543 -7.32 22.40 -20.96
C ALA A 543 -7.64 21.44 -22.13
N ALA A 544 -7.60 21.93 -23.37
CA ALA A 544 -7.75 21.08 -24.55
C ALA A 544 -6.58 20.09 -24.70
N ASN A 545 -5.34 20.56 -24.51
CA ASN A 545 -4.15 19.69 -24.52
C ASN A 545 -4.19 18.64 -23.39
N MET A 546 -4.75 18.99 -22.23
CA MET A 546 -4.94 18.05 -21.12
C MET A 546 -5.95 16.94 -21.46
N LEU A 547 -7.04 17.26 -22.18
CA LEU A 547 -7.97 16.25 -22.69
C LEU A 547 -7.29 15.31 -23.69
N THR A 548 -6.44 15.85 -24.56
CA THR A 548 -5.62 15.03 -25.47
C THR A 548 -4.70 14.10 -24.69
N LEU A 549 -4.00 14.60 -23.67
CA LEU A 549 -3.17 13.76 -22.80
C LEU A 549 -3.98 12.67 -22.08
N GLN A 550 -5.18 13.00 -21.60
CA GLN A 550 -6.09 12.04 -20.99
C GLN A 550 -6.46 10.91 -21.97
N GLN A 551 -6.74 11.25 -23.23
CA GLN A 551 -7.03 10.27 -24.28
C GLN A 551 -5.79 9.40 -24.60
N MET A 552 -4.60 10.00 -24.69
CA MET A 552 -3.34 9.26 -24.89
C MET A 552 -3.12 8.20 -23.81
N ILE A 553 -3.37 8.56 -22.55
CA ILE A 553 -3.24 7.65 -21.40
C ILE A 553 -4.25 6.50 -21.49
N LEU A 554 -5.51 6.81 -21.79
CA LEU A 554 -6.59 5.83 -21.85
C LEU A 554 -6.45 4.87 -23.05
N GLU A 555 -6.09 5.38 -24.22
CA GLU A 555 -5.93 4.57 -25.43
C GLU A 555 -4.56 3.89 -25.52
N GLY A 556 -3.57 4.41 -24.78
CA GLY A 556 -2.18 3.96 -24.86
C GLY A 556 -1.56 4.27 -26.21
N LYS A 557 -1.77 5.49 -26.73
CA LYS A 557 -1.28 5.94 -28.04
C LYS A 557 -0.79 7.37 -28.00
N TRP A 558 0.02 7.75 -28.96
CA TRP A 558 0.41 9.15 -29.13
C TRP A 558 -0.70 9.96 -29.82
N HIS A 559 -0.79 11.25 -29.51
CA HIS A 559 -1.78 12.13 -30.13
C HIS A 559 -1.58 12.34 -31.64
N ASN A 560 -0.35 12.10 -32.12
CA ASN A 560 0.00 12.14 -33.53
C ASN A 560 -0.20 10.79 -34.26
N ASP A 561 -0.63 9.73 -33.56
CA ASP A 561 -0.98 8.47 -34.19
C ASP A 561 -2.30 8.62 -34.95
N THR A 562 -2.23 8.65 -36.29
CA THR A 562 -3.45 8.71 -37.13
C THR A 562 -4.43 7.60 -36.76
N HIS A 563 -5.73 7.94 -36.60
CA HIS A 563 -6.82 7.04 -36.18
C HIS A 563 -7.09 5.80 -37.08
N VAL A 564 -6.23 5.45 -38.04
CA VAL A 564 -6.45 4.39 -39.04
C VAL A 564 -5.76 3.09 -38.65
N LYS A 565 -6.14 2.50 -37.51
CA LYS A 565 -6.11 1.03 -37.33
C LYS A 565 -7.30 0.57 -36.49
N GLN A 566 -8.52 0.95 -36.88
CA GLN A 566 -9.66 0.09 -36.57
C GLN A 566 -9.41 -1.26 -37.24
N LYS A 567 -9.25 -2.31 -36.41
CA LYS A 567 -9.18 -3.70 -36.83
C LYS A 567 -10.31 -3.98 -37.82
N LYS A 568 -9.97 -4.21 -39.10
CA LYS A 568 -10.79 -5.05 -39.97
C LYS A 568 -10.82 -6.43 -39.32
N VAL A 569 -11.84 -6.67 -38.50
CA VAL A 569 -12.22 -8.03 -38.12
C VAL A 569 -12.51 -8.76 -39.43
N GLY A 570 -11.67 -9.73 -39.74
CA GLY A 570 -11.78 -10.51 -40.97
C GLY A 570 -13.18 -11.12 -41.07
N LYS A 571 -13.89 -10.80 -42.16
CA LYS A 571 -14.99 -11.63 -42.63
C LYS A 571 -14.43 -13.03 -42.83
N ARG A 572 -14.80 -13.97 -41.94
CA ARG A 572 -14.67 -15.41 -42.18
C ARG A 572 -15.30 -15.71 -43.54
N LYS A 573 -14.49 -16.12 -44.51
CA LYS A 573 -14.99 -16.79 -45.71
C LYS A 573 -15.45 -18.19 -45.27
N ASN A 574 -16.76 -18.42 -45.29
CA ASN A 574 -17.32 -19.77 -45.27
C ASN A 574 -16.94 -20.46 -46.57
N ASN A 575 -15.98 -21.38 -46.53
CA ASN A 575 -15.89 -22.45 -47.51
C ASN A 575 -16.51 -23.69 -46.87
N MET A 576 -17.74 -24.04 -47.29
CA MET A 576 -18.27 -25.40 -47.13
C MET A 576 -17.70 -26.26 -48.26
N PRO A 577 -17.25 -27.49 -47.99
CA PRO A 577 -16.92 -28.44 -49.04
C PRO A 577 -18.21 -29.04 -49.63
N LYS A 578 -18.19 -29.27 -50.95
CA LYS A 578 -19.07 -30.23 -51.62
C LYS A 578 -18.48 -31.63 -51.50
#